data_AF-A0A2M8JZN7-F1
#
_entry.id   AF-A0A2M8JZN7-F1
#
_cell.length_a   1.000
_cell.length_b   1.000
_cell.length_c   1.000
_cell.angle_alpha   90.00
_cell.angle_beta   90.00
_cell.angle_gamma   90.00
#
_symmetry.space_group_name_H-M   'P 1'
#
loop_
_entity.id
_entity.type
_entity.pdbx_description
1 polymer ?
#
loop_
_entity_poly.entity_id
_entity_poly.type
_entity_poly.pdbx_seq_one_letter_code
_entity_poly.pdbx_strand_id
1 'polypeptide(L)'
;MYNNISEATGFISVATPNEQIIQKLKNLQSLELELKTQIRLLFDVEILKDDIIQEMIANFDKYSSKEWDYFNGETYNDNNLQIFFTAANDYKYLLARKYFLTKLDLLQFQILQLE
;
A
#
# COMPACT_ATOMS: atom_id res chain seq x y z
N MET A 1 -1.50 -9.26 0.42
CA MET A 1 -0.74 -8.01 0.25
C MET A 1 -0.77 -7.12 1.50
N TYR A 2 -1.82 -6.33 1.77
CA TYR A 2 -1.79 -5.36 2.90
C TYR A 2 -1.49 -6.02 4.26
N ASN A 3 -2.08 -7.20 4.54
CA ASN A 3 -1.79 -7.94 5.78
C ASN A 3 -0.30 -8.33 5.86
N ASN A 4 0.32 -8.73 4.75
CA ASN A 4 1.73 -9.08 4.68
C ASN A 4 2.62 -7.87 5.00
N ILE A 5 2.26 -6.68 4.50
CA ILE A 5 2.94 -5.43 4.83
C ILE A 5 2.81 -5.15 6.33
N SER A 6 1.59 -5.20 6.87
CA SER A 6 1.33 -4.93 8.29
C SER A 6 2.12 -5.86 9.21
N GLU A 7 2.22 -7.15 8.85
CA GLU A 7 3.00 -8.13 9.59
C GLU A 7 4.51 -7.86 9.45
N ALA A 8 4.98 -7.61 8.23
CA ALA A 8 6.38 -7.36 7.94
C ALA A 8 6.91 -6.09 8.62
N THR A 9 6.05 -5.09 8.88
CA THR A 9 6.44 -3.83 9.54
C THR A 9 6.15 -3.78 11.04
N GLY A 10 5.60 -4.84 11.64
CA GLY A 10 5.24 -4.84 13.07
C GLY A 10 6.41 -4.60 14.03
N PHE A 11 7.64 -4.89 13.59
CA PHE A 11 8.86 -4.65 14.38
C PHE A 11 9.19 -3.16 14.57
N ILE A 12 8.63 -2.26 13.75
CA ILE A 12 8.91 -0.82 13.79
C ILE A 12 8.30 -0.17 15.02
N SER A 13 7.16 -0.67 15.50
CA SER A 13 6.43 -0.12 16.65
C SER A 13 6.90 -0.66 18.01
N VAL A 14 7.96 -1.46 18.05
CA VAL A 14 8.49 -2.08 19.27
C VAL A 14 10.01 -1.93 19.34
N ALA A 15 10.57 -2.05 20.54
CA ALA A 15 12.01 -2.06 20.72
C ALA A 15 12.61 -3.31 20.05
N THR A 16 13.27 -3.10 18.92
CA THR A 16 13.88 -4.16 18.10
C THR A 16 15.39 -3.90 17.97
N PRO A 17 16.27 -4.90 18.19
CA PRO A 17 17.71 -4.72 18.01
C PRO A 17 18.08 -4.32 16.57
N ASN A 18 19.08 -3.45 16.41
CA ASN A 18 19.47 -2.87 15.12
C ASN A 18 19.78 -3.95 14.05
N GLU A 19 20.45 -5.04 14.42
CA GLU A 19 20.74 -6.15 13.51
C GLU A 19 19.45 -6.80 12.98
N GLN A 20 18.43 -6.94 13.83
CA GLN A 20 17.13 -7.48 13.44
C GLN A 20 16.35 -6.48 12.57
N ILE A 21 16.42 -5.18 12.88
CA ILE A 21 15.83 -4.12 12.05
C ILE A 21 16.36 -4.21 10.61
N ILE A 22 17.68 -4.28 10.44
CA ILE A 22 18.32 -4.37 9.13
C ILE A 22 17.86 -5.61 8.36
N GLN A 23 17.83 -6.78 9.00
CA GLN A 23 17.36 -8.01 8.36
C GLN A 23 15.87 -7.95 7.98
N LYS A 24 15.02 -7.39 8.86
CA LYS A 24 13.58 -7.25 8.60
C LYS A 24 13.33 -6.26 7.45
N LEU A 25 14.03 -5.13 7.40
CA LEU A 25 13.94 -4.16 6.30
C LEU A 25 14.43 -4.76 4.97
N LYS A 26 15.49 -5.56 4.98
CA LYS A 26 15.93 -6.30 3.80
C LYS A 26 14.85 -7.24 3.27
N ASN A 27 14.14 -7.94 4.16
CA ASN A 27 13.01 -8.79 3.78
C ASN A 27 11.79 -7.99 3.29
N LEU A 28 11.61 -6.76 3.78
CA LEU A 28 10.53 -5.87 3.36
C LEU A 28 10.71 -5.40 1.90
N GLN A 29 11.94 -5.31 1.38
CA GLN A 29 12.22 -4.84 0.02
C GLN A 29 11.47 -5.63 -1.07
N SER A 30 11.33 -6.96 -0.92
CA SER A 30 10.59 -7.78 -1.88
C SER A 30 9.08 -7.49 -1.84
N LEU A 31 8.52 -7.31 -0.64
CA LEU A 31 7.11 -6.93 -0.45
C LEU A 31 6.82 -5.53 -1.01
N GLU A 32 7.78 -4.61 -0.92
CA GLU A 32 7.65 -3.28 -1.52
C GLU A 32 7.60 -3.31 -3.04
N LEU A 33 8.44 -4.13 -3.67
CA LEU A 33 8.39 -4.30 -5.12
C LEU A 33 7.03 -4.83 -5.57
N GLU A 34 6.50 -5.80 -4.83
CA GLU A 34 5.17 -6.35 -5.08
C GLU A 34 4.08 -5.28 -4.81
N LEU A 35 4.19 -4.49 -3.75
CA LEU A 35 3.27 -3.37 -3.47
C LEU A 35 3.25 -2.34 -4.60
N LYS A 36 4.42 -1.90 -5.07
CA LYS A 36 4.55 -0.96 -6.20
C LYS A 36 3.89 -1.52 -7.46
N THR A 37 4.00 -2.82 -7.70
CA THR A 37 3.33 -3.50 -8.81
C THR A 37 1.81 -3.48 -8.64
N GLN A 38 1.31 -3.81 -7.44
CA GLN A 38 -0.13 -3.80 -7.15
C GLN A 38 -0.75 -2.40 -7.24
N ILE A 39 -0.02 -1.35 -6.80
CA ILE A 39 -0.45 0.05 -6.95
C ILE A 39 -0.66 0.40 -8.42
N ARG A 40 0.29 0.03 -9.30
CA ARG A 40 0.16 0.25 -10.75
C ARG A 40 -1.09 -0.43 -11.31
N LEU A 41 -1.34 -1.67 -10.91
CA LEU A 41 -2.52 -2.41 -11.35
C LEU A 41 -3.84 -1.80 -10.87
N LEU A 42 -3.86 -1.03 -9.77
CA LEU A 42 -5.06 -0.33 -9.32
C LEU A 42 -5.43 0.85 -10.21
N PHE A 43 -4.44 1.52 -10.81
CA PHE A 43 -4.68 2.63 -11.74
C PHE A 43 -5.38 2.19 -13.03
N ASP A 44 -5.21 0.92 -13.42
CA ASP A 44 -5.85 0.35 -14.61
C ASP A 44 -7.29 -0.14 -14.33
N VAL A 45 -7.77 -0.06 -13.09
CA VAL A 45 -9.11 -0.52 -12.72
C VAL A 45 -10.12 0.60 -12.99
N GLU A 46 -10.89 0.46 -14.07
CA GLU A 46 -11.90 1.45 -14.51
C GLU A 46 -12.86 1.87 -13.38
N ILE A 47 -13.37 0.91 -12.59
CA ILE A 47 -14.37 1.18 -11.55
C ILE A 47 -13.82 2.05 -10.40
N LEU A 48 -12.50 2.26 -10.32
CA LEU A 48 -11.87 3.09 -9.29
C LEU A 48 -11.59 4.52 -9.74
N LYS A 49 -11.78 4.89 -11.01
CA LYS A 49 -11.33 6.18 -11.54
C LYS A 49 -11.82 7.38 -10.73
N ASP A 50 -13.06 7.35 -10.28
CA ASP A 50 -13.67 8.45 -9.51
C ASP A 50 -13.23 8.49 -8.05
N ASP A 51 -12.67 7.40 -7.52
CA ASP A 51 -12.18 7.30 -6.13
C ASP A 51 -10.69 7.61 -6.01
N ILE A 52 -9.94 7.64 -7.12
CA ILE A 52 -8.52 8.00 -7.14
C ILE A 52 -8.39 9.52 -7.18
N ILE A 53 -8.12 10.12 -6.01
CA ILE A 53 -7.89 11.56 -5.88
C ILE A 53 -6.43 11.94 -6.15
N GLN A 54 -6.20 13.21 -6.50
CA GLN A 54 -4.86 13.73 -6.82
C GLN A 54 -3.83 13.54 -5.70
N GLU A 55 -4.25 13.61 -4.44
CA GLU A 55 -3.37 13.38 -3.29
C GLU A 55 -2.81 11.96 -3.27
N MET A 56 -3.64 10.94 -3.54
CA MET A 56 -3.21 9.54 -3.60
C MET A 56 -2.21 9.33 -4.74
N ILE A 57 -2.44 9.96 -5.91
CA ILE A 57 -1.50 9.92 -7.04
C ILE A 57 -0.15 10.48 -6.61
N ALA A 58 -0.13 11.67 -5.98
CA ALA A 58 1.08 12.28 -5.50
C ALA A 58 1.81 11.42 -4.47
N ASN A 59 1.09 10.76 -3.57
CA ASN A 59 1.65 9.85 -2.57
C ASN A 59 2.29 8.61 -3.23
N PHE A 60 1.61 8.00 -4.20
CA PHE A 60 2.12 6.85 -4.94
C PHE A 60 3.33 7.19 -5.80
N ASP A 61 3.32 8.34 -6.48
CA ASP A 61 4.44 8.84 -7.26
C ASP A 61 5.64 9.12 -6.36
N LYS A 62 5.41 9.77 -5.21
CA LYS A 62 6.45 10.03 -4.24
C LYS A 62 7.07 8.73 -3.74
N TYR A 63 6.25 7.78 -3.32
CA TYR A 63 6.71 6.48 -2.85
C TYR A 63 7.48 5.71 -3.95
N SER A 64 7.02 5.77 -5.19
CA SER A 64 7.62 5.05 -6.32
C SER A 64 8.84 5.74 -6.94
N SER A 65 9.09 7.02 -6.62
CA SER A 65 10.15 7.83 -7.22
C SER A 65 11.57 7.29 -7.03
N LYS A 66 11.79 6.52 -5.95
CA LYS A 66 13.08 5.91 -5.63
C LYS A 66 12.93 4.79 -4.59
N GLU A 67 14.05 4.20 -4.21
CA GLU A 67 14.18 3.38 -3.01
C GLU A 67 14.40 4.28 -1.80
N TRP A 68 13.78 3.91 -0.67
CA TRP A 68 13.77 4.71 0.54
C TRP A 68 14.51 3.96 1.65
N ASP A 69 15.49 4.63 2.26
CA ASP A 69 16.20 4.09 3.43
C ASP A 69 15.42 4.39 4.70
N TYR A 70 14.89 3.36 5.35
CA TYR A 70 14.06 3.53 6.55
C TYR A 70 14.85 3.54 7.86
N PHE A 71 16.11 3.13 7.83
CA PHE A 71 16.96 3.01 9.01
C PHE A 71 18.42 3.26 8.65
N ASN A 72 19.12 4.08 9.43
CA ASN A 72 20.51 4.46 9.16
C ASN A 72 21.55 3.66 9.96
N GLY A 73 21.12 2.67 10.74
CA GLY A 73 21.99 1.90 11.65
C GLY A 73 21.82 2.26 13.12
N GLU A 74 21.19 3.39 13.43
CA GLU A 74 20.97 3.88 14.80
C GLU A 74 19.50 4.29 15.02
N THR A 75 18.91 5.01 14.06
CA THR A 75 17.55 5.54 14.15
C THR A 75 16.75 5.30 12.87
N TYR A 76 15.43 5.25 13.04
CA TYR A 76 14.50 5.24 11.92
C TYR A 76 14.46 6.60 11.23
N ASN A 77 14.27 6.59 9.91
CA ASN A 77 13.96 7.78 9.15
C ASN A 77 12.43 7.93 9.07
N ASP A 78 11.87 8.68 10.01
CA ASP A 78 10.42 8.85 10.16
C ASP A 78 9.77 9.44 8.90
N ASN A 79 10.46 10.35 8.21
CA ASN A 79 9.94 10.93 6.97
C ASN A 79 9.80 9.88 5.86
N ASN A 80 10.79 9.00 5.72
CA ASN A 80 10.75 7.94 4.73
C ASN A 80 9.72 6.87 5.10
N LEU A 81 9.61 6.52 6.38
CA LEU A 81 8.57 5.63 6.88
C LEU A 81 7.17 6.21 6.65
N GLN A 82 7.00 7.52 6.85
CA GLN A 82 5.73 8.18 6.61
C GLN A 82 5.33 8.07 5.12
N ILE A 83 6.27 8.26 4.19
CA ILE A 83 6.03 8.09 2.76
C ILE A 83 5.54 6.67 2.46
N PHE A 84 6.22 5.65 3.01
CA PHE A 84 5.84 4.25 2.85
C PHE A 84 4.43 3.96 3.41
N PHE A 85 4.17 4.36 4.66
CA PHE A 85 2.89 4.07 5.31
C PHE A 85 1.73 4.84 4.69
N THR A 86 1.93 6.08 4.26
CA THR A 86 0.92 6.83 3.51
C THR A 86 0.53 6.08 2.24
N ALA A 87 1.49 5.66 1.41
CA ALA A 87 1.20 4.89 0.20
C ALA A 87 0.54 3.53 0.52
N ALA A 88 0.99 2.82 1.56
CA ALA A 88 0.38 1.55 1.96
C ALA A 88 -1.08 1.71 2.42
N ASN A 89 -1.41 2.84 3.08
CA ASN A 89 -2.77 3.17 3.51
C ASN A 89 -3.67 3.56 2.33
N ASP A 90 -3.18 4.39 1.41
CA ASP A 90 -3.91 4.75 0.18
C ASP A 90 -4.20 3.50 -0.65
N TYR A 91 -3.22 2.59 -0.79
CA TYR A 91 -3.40 1.30 -1.45
C TYR A 91 -4.49 0.46 -0.78
N LYS A 92 -4.48 0.37 0.55
CA LYS A 92 -5.51 -0.36 1.31
C LYS A 92 -6.91 0.20 1.06
N TYR A 93 -7.04 1.52 1.07
CA TYR A 93 -8.29 2.19 0.82
C TYR A 93 -8.84 1.83 -0.57
N LEU A 94 -8.03 2.01 -1.62
CA LEU A 94 -8.42 1.71 -2.99
C LEU A 94 -8.73 0.22 -3.21
N LEU A 95 -7.97 -0.68 -2.56
CA LEU A 95 -8.25 -2.11 -2.61
C LEU A 95 -9.61 -2.45 -1.97
N ALA A 96 -9.91 -1.89 -0.80
CA ALA A 96 -11.21 -2.07 -0.16
C ALA A 96 -12.35 -1.49 -1.03
N ARG A 97 -12.12 -0.32 -1.62
CA ARG A 97 -13.08 0.34 -2.51
C ARG A 97 -13.37 -0.49 -3.75
N LYS A 98 -12.34 -1.07 -4.37
CA LYS A 98 -12.46 -2.00 -5.50
C LYS A 98 -13.40 -3.15 -5.16
N TYR A 99 -13.15 -3.84 -4.05
CA TYR A 99 -13.99 -4.96 -3.63
C TYR A 99 -15.45 -4.55 -3.38
N PHE A 100 -15.66 -3.38 -2.77
CA PHE A 100 -17.00 -2.86 -2.55
C PHE A 100 -17.73 -2.59 -3.87
N LEU A 101 -17.11 -1.84 -4.77
CA LEU A 101 -17.71 -1.45 -6.04
C LEU A 101 -17.95 -2.65 -6.96
N THR A 102 -17.03 -3.59 -7.03
CA THR A 102 -17.24 -4.83 -7.81
C THR A 102 -18.42 -5.64 -7.28
N LYS A 103 -18.61 -5.71 -5.96
CA LYS A 103 -19.79 -6.38 -5.37
C LYS A 103 -21.08 -5.60 -5.66
N LEU A 104 -21.03 -4.28 -5.57
CA LEU A 104 -22.18 -3.42 -5.84
C LEU A 104 -22.62 -3.55 -7.30
N ASP A 105 -21.69 -3.49 -8.24
CA ASP A 105 -21.94 -3.65 -9.68
C ASP A 105 -22.59 -5.00 -9.99
N LEU A 106 -22.07 -6.09 -9.41
CA LEU A 106 -22.68 -7.42 -9.55
C LEU A 106 -24.12 -7.47 -9.01
N LEU A 107 -24.38 -6.87 -7.85
CA LEU A 107 -25.73 -6.81 -7.26
C LEU A 107 -26.69 -6.00 -8.13
N GLN A 108 -26.22 -4.87 -8.68
CA GLN A 108 -27.02 -4.03 -9.59
C GLN A 108 -27.35 -4.78 -10.87
N PHE A 109 -26.38 -5.48 -11.46
CA PHE A 109 -26.61 -6.32 -12.62
C PHE A 109 -27.67 -7.40 -12.33
N GLN A 110 -27.61 -8.06 -11.17
CA GLN A 110 -28.60 -9.07 -10.78
C GLN A 110 -30.01 -8.49 -10.62
N ILE A 111 -30.14 -7.29 -10.04
CA ILE A 111 -31.43 -6.60 -9.90
C ILE A 111 -32.04 -6.29 -11.28
N LEU A 112 -31.23 -5.80 -12.22
CA LEU A 112 -31.68 -5.47 -13.58
C LEU A 112 -32.16 -6.70 -14.38
N GLN A 113 -31.73 -7.92 -14.02
CA GLN A 113 -32.18 -9.15 -14.67
C GLN A 113 -33.49 -9.70 -14.07
N LEU A 114 -33.97 -9.12 -12.97
CA LEU A 114 -35.22 -9.51 -12.30
C LEU A 114 -36.41 -8.61 -12.67
N GLU A 115 -36.16 -7.52 -13.40
CA GLU A 115 -37.16 -6.60 -13.98
C GLU A 115 -37.43 -6.94 -15.45
#